data_AF-B7FL15-F1
#
_entry.id   AF-B7FL15-F1
#
_cell.length_a   1.000
_cell.length_b   1.000
_cell.length_c   1.000
_cell.angle_alpha   90.00
_cell.angle_beta   90.00
_cell.angle_gamma   90.00
#
_symmetry.space_group_name_H-M   'P 1'
#
loop_
_entity.id
_entity.type
_entity.pdbx_description
1 polymer ?
#
loop_
_entity_poly.entity_id
_entity_poly.type
_entity_poly.pdbx_seq_one_letter_code
_entity_poly.pdbx_strand_id
1 'polypeptide(L)'
;MAVGFIIMSMSMLQTSMVFAVGNTPGVLTETTAELAASLTLAAARRIVEADEFMRAGLYDGWLPHLFVGNLLKGQTVGVIGAGRIGSAYARMMVEGFKMNLIYFDLYQSTRLEKFVTAYGAFLKANGETPVTWKRQHPWMSSQGQI
;
A
#
# COMPACT_ATOMS: atom_id res chain seq x y z
N MET A 1 7.09 -16.78 -16.38
CA MET A 1 5.69 -16.55 -15.96
C MET A 1 5.61 -15.16 -15.33
N ALA A 2 4.75 -14.27 -15.81
CA ALA A 2 4.61 -12.91 -15.29
C ALA A 2 3.19 -12.38 -15.54
N VAL A 3 2.79 -11.34 -14.80
CA VAL A 3 1.55 -10.59 -15.09
C VAL A 3 1.78 -9.61 -16.24
N GLY A 4 2.89 -8.87 -16.19
CA GLY A 4 3.29 -7.92 -17.22
C GLY A 4 3.90 -8.63 -18.43
N PHE A 5 3.64 -8.09 -19.61
CA PHE A 5 4.13 -8.59 -20.89
C PHE A 5 4.97 -7.53 -21.63
N ILE A 6 5.49 -6.52 -20.91
CA ILE A 6 6.31 -5.44 -21.49
C ILE A 6 7.59 -5.96 -22.16
N ILE A 7 8.05 -7.14 -21.76
CA ILE A 7 9.22 -7.82 -22.34
C ILE A 7 8.92 -8.50 -23.68
N MET A 8 7.65 -8.54 -24.12
CA MET A 8 7.23 -9.19 -25.37
C MET A 8 6.89 -8.16 -26.44
N SER A 9 7.44 -8.35 -27.64
CA SER A 9 7.11 -7.52 -28.81
C SER A 9 5.72 -7.88 -29.34
N MET A 10 4.73 -7.03 -29.05
CA MET A 10 3.36 -7.24 -29.51
C MET A 10 3.21 -7.15 -31.04
N SER A 11 4.06 -6.37 -31.72
CA SER A 11 4.01 -6.22 -33.18
C SER A 11 4.38 -7.51 -33.92
N MET A 12 5.24 -8.35 -33.34
CA MET A 12 5.62 -9.64 -33.92
C MET A 12 4.51 -10.69 -33.83
N LEU A 13 3.57 -10.53 -32.88
CA LEU A 13 2.44 -11.45 -32.70
C LEU A 13 1.29 -11.20 -33.69
N GLN A 14 1.36 -10.13 -34.48
CA GLN A 14 0.31 -9.72 -35.41
C GLN A 14 0.57 -10.16 -36.86
N THR A 15 1.66 -10.90 -37.08
CA THR A 15 1.99 -11.53 -38.38
C THR A 15 1.15 -12.80 -38.56
N SER A 16 1.08 -13.33 -39.79
CA SER A 16 0.21 -14.41 -40.29
C SER A 16 0.19 -15.75 -39.52
N MET A 17 0.93 -15.87 -38.42
CA MET A 17 1.02 -17.07 -37.59
C MET A 17 0.45 -16.76 -36.20
N VAL A 18 -0.62 -17.47 -35.82
CA VAL A 18 -1.30 -17.27 -34.54
C VAL A 18 -0.47 -17.89 -33.42
N PHE A 19 0.13 -17.04 -32.58
CA PHE A 19 0.80 -17.47 -31.35
C PHE A 19 -0.09 -17.19 -30.14
N ALA A 20 -0.46 -18.22 -29.39
CA ALA A 20 -1.18 -18.07 -28.14
C ALA A 20 -0.22 -17.55 -27.05
N VAL A 21 -0.55 -16.40 -26.46
CA VAL A 21 0.18 -15.81 -25.33
C VAL A 21 -0.70 -15.86 -24.09
N GLY A 22 -0.13 -16.37 -22.99
CA GLY A 22 -0.77 -16.38 -21.68
C GLY A 22 -0.01 -15.55 -20.66
N ASN A 23 -0.73 -14.83 -19.81
CA ASN A 23 -0.22 -14.25 -18.58
C ASN A 23 -1.02 -14.78 -17.37
N THR A 24 -0.57 -14.47 -16.15
CA THR A 24 -1.19 -14.95 -14.91
C THR A 24 -1.81 -13.80 -14.11
N PRO A 25 -2.86 -13.13 -14.61
CA PRO A 25 -3.42 -11.95 -13.94
C PRO A 25 -4.07 -12.34 -12.61
N GLY A 26 -3.85 -11.52 -11.58
CA GLY A 26 -4.55 -11.62 -10.29
C GLY A 26 -3.89 -12.49 -9.23
N VAL A 27 -3.06 -13.48 -9.60
CA VAL A 27 -2.49 -14.46 -8.64
C VAL A 27 -1.49 -13.86 -7.63
N LEU A 28 -0.91 -12.70 -7.93
CA LEU A 28 0.12 -12.06 -7.08
C LEU A 28 -0.40 -10.91 -6.22
N THR A 29 -1.72 -10.66 -6.23
CA THR A 29 -2.30 -9.45 -5.63
C THR A 29 -1.97 -9.32 -4.15
N GLU A 30 -2.29 -10.36 -3.37
CA GLU A 30 -2.11 -10.32 -1.92
C GLU A 30 -0.62 -10.45 -1.56
N THR A 31 0.13 -11.36 -2.18
CA THR A 31 1.57 -11.53 -1.91
C THR A 31 2.38 -10.25 -2.16
N THR A 32 2.10 -9.51 -3.24
CA THR A 32 2.78 -8.22 -3.47
C THR A 32 2.35 -7.17 -2.45
N ALA A 33 1.08 -7.15 -2.05
CA ALA A 33 0.59 -6.21 -1.04
C ALA A 33 1.17 -6.49 0.36
N GLU A 34 1.30 -7.76 0.76
CA GLU A 34 1.94 -8.20 1.99
C GLU A 34 3.41 -7.78 2.04
N LEU A 35 4.13 -7.94 0.93
CA LEU A 35 5.51 -7.49 0.83
C LEU A 35 5.61 -5.96 0.97
N ALA A 36 4.70 -5.21 0.33
CA ALA A 36 4.65 -3.76 0.49
C ALA A 36 4.38 -3.34 1.95
N ALA A 37 3.44 -4.00 2.63
CA ALA A 37 3.18 -3.77 4.06
C ALA A 37 4.38 -4.10 4.95
N SER A 38 5.09 -5.19 4.62
CA SER A 38 6.32 -5.60 5.32
C SER A 38 7.43 -4.55 5.17
N LEU A 39 7.62 -3.99 3.98
CA LEU A 39 8.58 -2.92 3.74
C LEU A 39 8.21 -1.63 4.50
N THR A 40 6.92 -1.27 4.52
CA THR A 40 6.43 -0.13 5.30
C THR A 40 6.75 -0.29 6.79
N LEU A 41 6.54 -1.48 7.35
CA LEU A 41 6.88 -1.79 8.74
C LEU A 41 8.38 -1.79 8.99
N ALA A 42 9.16 -2.39 8.08
CA ALA A 42 10.61 -2.45 8.18
C ALA A 42 11.22 -1.04 8.23
N ALA A 43 10.73 -0.14 7.38
CA ALA A 43 11.13 1.26 7.38
C ALA A 43 10.68 1.99 8.66
N ALA A 44 9.39 1.87 9.03
CA ALA A 44 8.85 2.56 10.20
C ALA A 44 9.52 2.14 11.51
N ARG A 45 9.96 0.88 11.63
CA ARG A 45 10.57 0.30 12.84
C ARG A 45 12.08 0.11 12.76
N ARG A 46 12.73 0.63 11.70
CA ARG A 46 14.19 0.55 11.50
C ARG A 46 14.73 -0.89 11.61
N ILE A 47 13.97 -1.87 11.11
CA ILE A 47 14.27 -3.30 11.31
C ILE A 47 15.62 -3.68 10.69
N VAL A 48 15.89 -3.21 9.47
CA VAL A 48 17.12 -3.55 8.75
C VAL A 48 18.35 -2.99 9.46
N GLU A 49 18.29 -1.73 9.89
CA GLU A 49 19.37 -1.08 10.64
C GLU A 49 19.63 -1.77 11.98
N ALA A 50 18.56 -2.20 12.67
CA ALA A 50 18.67 -2.93 13.93
C ALA A 50 19.30 -4.33 13.73
N ASP A 51 18.93 -5.05 12.67
CA ASP A 51 19.54 -6.35 12.34
C ASP A 51 21.03 -6.21 12.01
N GLU A 52 21.41 -5.19 11.23
CA GLU A 52 22.81 -4.91 10.89
C GLU A 52 23.63 -4.58 12.15
N PHE A 53 23.12 -3.71 13.02
CA PHE A 53 23.76 -3.33 14.28
C PHE A 53 23.99 -4.53 15.22
N MET A 54 22.99 -5.42 15.31
CA MET A 54 23.10 -6.65 16.11
C MET A 54 24.17 -7.60 15.53
N ARG A 55 24.19 -7.79 14.21
CA ARG A 55 25.19 -8.63 13.53
C ARG A 55 26.61 -8.07 13.61
N ALA A 56 26.75 -6.75 13.68
CA ALA A 56 28.03 -6.08 13.87
C ALA A 56 28.59 -6.21 15.30
N GLY A 57 27.84 -6.79 16.25
CA GLY A 57 28.27 -6.95 17.64
C GLY A 57 28.31 -5.64 18.43
N LEU A 58 27.59 -4.61 17.96
CA LEU A 58 27.58 -3.28 18.58
C LEU A 58 26.55 -3.14 19.73
N TYR A 59 25.76 -4.19 19.98
CA TYR A 59 24.73 -4.17 21.00
C TYR A 59 25.30 -4.47 22.39
N ASP A 60 25.45 -3.41 23.19
CA ASP A 60 25.91 -3.50 24.58
C ASP A 60 24.78 -3.42 25.62
N GLY A 61 23.52 -3.35 25.16
CA GLY A 61 22.33 -3.28 26.02
C GLY A 61 21.25 -2.35 25.49
N TRP A 62 20.12 -2.32 26.21
CA TRP A 62 19.00 -1.44 25.86
C TRP A 62 19.33 0.03 26.15
N LEU A 63 19.04 0.92 25.20
CA LEU A 63 19.12 2.38 25.39
C LEU A 63 17.79 3.04 24.99
N PRO A 64 17.36 4.11 25.66
CA PRO A 64 16.07 4.77 25.40
C PRO A 64 15.86 5.27 23.97
N HIS A 65 16.94 5.58 23.26
CA HIS A 65 16.92 6.16 21.91
C HIS A 65 17.37 5.17 20.82
N LEU A 66 17.70 3.93 21.19
CA LEU A 66 18.18 2.93 20.24
C LEU A 66 17.02 2.46 19.34
N PHE A 67 17.14 2.74 18.04
CA PHE A 67 16.15 2.41 16.99
C PHE A 67 14.72 2.85 17.28
N VAL A 68 14.54 4.02 17.92
CA VAL A 68 13.21 4.65 18.03
C VAL A 68 12.70 4.93 16.62
N GLY A 69 11.57 4.29 16.28
CA GLY A 69 10.91 4.39 14.99
C GLY A 69 9.59 5.15 15.08
N ASN A 70 8.84 5.11 13.98
CA ASN A 70 7.55 5.77 13.86
C ASN A 70 6.40 4.81 14.16
N LEU A 71 5.47 5.25 15.02
CA LEU A 71 4.21 4.54 15.22
C LEU A 71 3.30 4.78 14.02
N LEU A 72 2.94 3.71 13.31
CA LEU A 72 2.02 3.79 12.16
C LEU A 72 0.55 3.96 12.56
N LYS A 73 0.19 3.58 13.80
CA LYS A 73 -1.20 3.60 14.24
C LYS A 73 -1.81 5.00 14.14
N GLY A 74 -2.91 5.14 13.42
CA GLY A 74 -3.62 6.41 13.25
C GLY A 74 -2.96 7.42 12.29
N GLN A 75 -1.82 7.08 11.67
CA GLN A 75 -1.20 7.91 10.64
C GLN A 75 -1.95 7.84 9.31
N THR A 76 -1.41 8.46 8.26
CA THR A 76 -2.02 8.47 6.92
C THR A 76 -1.19 7.63 5.95
N VAL A 77 -1.84 6.69 5.28
CA VAL A 77 -1.25 5.91 4.18
C VAL A 77 -1.59 6.58 2.84
N GLY A 78 -0.56 6.82 2.04
CA GLY A 78 -0.68 7.32 0.66
C GLY A 78 -0.59 6.18 -0.35
N VAL A 79 -1.51 6.11 -1.32
CA VAL A 79 -1.48 5.10 -2.39
C VAL A 79 -1.62 5.73 -3.77
N ILE A 80 -0.62 5.56 -4.62
CA ILE A 80 -0.64 5.99 -6.03
C ILE A 80 -0.87 4.73 -6.89
N GLY A 81 -2.03 4.67 -7.55
CA GLY A 81 -2.53 3.48 -8.25
C GLY A 81 -3.37 2.59 -7.32
N ALA A 82 -4.69 2.82 -7.30
CA ALA A 82 -5.69 2.05 -6.55
C ALA A 82 -6.22 0.84 -7.36
N GLY A 83 -5.34 0.18 -8.12
CA GLY A 83 -5.60 -1.11 -8.75
C GLY A 83 -5.72 -2.26 -7.75
N ARG A 84 -5.60 -3.50 -8.21
CA ARG A 84 -5.74 -4.71 -7.35
C ARG A 84 -4.77 -4.69 -6.16
N ILE A 85 -3.48 -4.51 -6.42
CA ILE A 85 -2.42 -4.53 -5.40
C ILE A 85 -2.52 -3.31 -4.47
N GLY A 86 -2.62 -2.10 -5.04
CA GLY A 86 -2.69 -0.87 -4.25
C GLY A 86 -3.92 -0.82 -3.34
N SER A 87 -5.07 -1.33 -3.81
CA SER A 87 -6.26 -1.48 -2.97
C SER A 87 -6.06 -2.52 -1.86
N ALA A 88 -5.40 -3.66 -2.15
CA ALA A 88 -5.12 -4.67 -1.12
C ALA A 88 -4.20 -4.12 -0.02
N TYR A 89 -3.11 -3.46 -0.42
CA TYR A 89 -2.20 -2.77 0.50
C TYR A 89 -2.91 -1.70 1.32
N ALA A 90 -3.73 -0.85 0.70
CA ALA A 90 -4.52 0.17 1.41
C ALA A 90 -5.39 -0.44 2.51
N ARG A 91 -6.10 -1.53 2.22
CA ARG A 91 -6.95 -2.23 3.20
C ARG A 91 -6.14 -2.76 4.38
N MET A 92 -5.00 -3.41 4.13
CA MET A 92 -4.12 -3.92 5.18
C MET A 92 -3.65 -2.80 6.12
N MET A 93 -3.28 -1.64 5.56
CA MET A 93 -2.81 -0.50 6.38
C MET A 93 -3.96 0.16 7.15
N VAL A 94 -5.14 0.28 6.55
CA VAL A 94 -6.34 0.85 7.18
C VAL A 94 -6.84 -0.04 8.31
N GLU A 95 -7.03 -1.35 8.07
CA GLU A 95 -7.55 -2.27 9.10
C GLU A 95 -6.51 -2.64 10.14
N GLY A 96 -5.27 -2.90 9.73
CA GLY A 96 -4.20 -3.33 10.63
C GLY A 96 -3.68 -2.22 11.53
N PHE A 97 -3.62 -0.98 11.02
CA PHE A 97 -3.02 0.15 11.73
C PHE A 97 -3.96 1.34 11.92
N LYS A 98 -5.25 1.22 11.56
CA LYS A 98 -6.23 2.31 11.70
C LYS A 98 -5.76 3.59 11.01
N MET A 99 -5.05 3.45 9.88
CA MET A 99 -4.53 4.59 9.15
C MET A 99 -5.62 5.24 8.31
N ASN A 100 -5.56 6.57 8.17
CA ASN A 100 -6.36 7.29 7.18
C ASN A 100 -5.81 7.03 5.77
N LEU A 101 -6.66 6.99 4.76
CA LEU A 101 -6.27 6.74 3.37
C LEU A 101 -6.25 8.03 2.54
N ILE A 102 -5.15 8.31 1.87
CA ILE A 102 -5.13 9.21 0.72
C ILE A 102 -4.74 8.40 -0.50
N TYR A 103 -5.52 8.48 -1.58
CA TYR A 103 -5.19 7.75 -2.79
C TYR A 103 -5.31 8.59 -4.06
N PHE A 104 -4.52 8.23 -5.07
CA PHE A 104 -4.58 8.79 -6.41
C PHE A 104 -4.70 7.66 -7.44
N ASP A 105 -5.63 7.80 -8.38
CA ASP A 105 -5.76 6.93 -9.54
C ASP A 105 -6.53 7.67 -10.65
N LEU A 106 -6.25 7.32 -11.91
CA LEU A 106 -6.97 7.82 -13.09
C LEU A 106 -8.47 7.52 -12.97
N TYR A 107 -8.81 6.32 -12.51
CA TYR A 107 -10.19 5.89 -12.32
C TYR A 107 -10.56 5.84 -10.84
N GLN A 108 -11.80 6.22 -10.51
CA GLN A 108 -12.27 6.17 -9.13
C GLN A 108 -12.36 4.72 -8.64
N SER A 109 -11.81 4.44 -7.47
CA SER A 109 -11.90 3.11 -6.86
C SER A 109 -13.09 3.05 -5.88
N THR A 110 -14.31 2.98 -6.42
CA THR A 110 -15.54 2.95 -5.61
C THR A 110 -15.56 1.80 -4.60
N ARG A 111 -14.92 0.66 -4.93
CA ARG A 111 -14.82 -0.49 -4.02
C ARG A 111 -13.98 -0.17 -2.80
N LEU A 112 -12.83 0.48 -2.99
CA LEU A 112 -11.94 0.87 -1.90
C LEU A 112 -12.60 1.93 -1.01
N GLU A 113 -13.24 2.92 -1.61
CA GLU A 113 -13.97 3.98 -0.89
C GLU A 113 -15.09 3.41 -0.01
N LYS A 114 -15.96 2.56 -0.58
CA LYS A 114 -17.03 1.89 0.17
C LYS A 114 -16.50 1.08 1.34
N PHE A 115 -15.38 0.38 1.13
CA PHE A 115 -14.74 -0.41 2.17
C PHE A 115 -14.25 0.47 3.33
N VAL A 116 -13.49 1.53 3.06
CA VAL A 116 -12.95 2.39 4.12
C VAL A 116 -14.08 3.12 4.84
N THR A 117 -15.12 3.55 4.13
CA THR A 117 -16.33 4.13 4.75
C THR A 117 -17.04 3.13 5.67
N ALA A 118 -17.24 1.89 5.24
CA ALA A 118 -17.87 0.85 6.06
C ALA A 118 -17.04 0.53 7.31
N TYR A 119 -15.71 0.41 7.15
CA TYR A 119 -14.80 0.19 8.27
C TYR A 119 -14.78 1.37 9.25
N GLY A 120 -14.76 2.60 8.75
CA GLY A 120 -14.89 3.80 9.60
C GLY A 120 -16.20 3.83 10.38
N ALA A 121 -17.32 3.45 9.78
CA ALA A 121 -18.60 3.32 10.46
C ALA A 121 -18.57 2.23 11.55
N PHE A 122 -17.92 1.09 11.28
CA PHE A 122 -17.69 0.03 12.25
C PHE A 122 -16.85 0.52 13.44
N LEU A 123 -15.74 1.22 13.21
CA LEU A 123 -14.92 1.79 14.28
C LEU A 123 -15.72 2.76 15.16
N LYS A 124 -16.50 3.65 14.53
CA LYS A 124 -17.36 4.59 15.24
C LYS A 124 -18.40 3.88 16.13
N ALA A 125 -19.02 2.81 15.61
CA ALA A 125 -19.99 2.03 16.38
C ALA A 125 -19.38 1.35 17.61
N ASN A 126 -18.08 1.04 17.58
CA ASN A 126 -17.32 0.46 18.68
C ASN A 126 -16.67 1.52 19.59
N GLY A 127 -16.99 2.81 19.45
CA GLY A 127 -16.43 3.88 20.26
C GLY A 127 -14.97 4.24 19.92
N GLU A 128 -14.47 3.79 18.77
CA GLU A 128 -13.12 4.12 18.30
C GLU A 128 -13.13 5.29 17.32
N THR A 129 -11.96 5.94 17.15
CA THR A 129 -11.77 6.98 16.15
C THR A 129 -11.93 6.39 14.74
N PRO A 130 -12.88 6.88 13.93
CA PRO A 130 -13.09 6.36 12.59
C PRO A 130 -11.95 6.77 11.66
N VAL A 131 -11.60 5.86 10.73
CA VAL A 131 -10.71 6.18 9.62
C VAL A 131 -11.44 6.95 8.53
N THR A 132 -10.69 7.73 7.77
CA THR A 132 -11.20 8.51 6.64
C THR A 132 -10.47 8.15 5.35
N TRP A 133 -11.06 8.49 4.20
CA TRP A 133 -10.38 8.42 2.92
C TRP A 133 -10.53 9.73 2.13
N LYS A 134 -9.52 10.06 1.33
CA LYS A 134 -9.56 11.16 0.38
C LYS A 134 -8.96 10.73 -0.96
N ARG A 135 -9.69 10.95 -2.05
CA ARG A 135 -9.14 10.85 -3.40
C ARG A 135 -8.47 12.17 -3.77
N GLN A 136 -7.21 12.13 -4.16
CA GLN A 136 -6.50 13.29 -4.67
C GLN A 136 -6.77 13.46 -6.18
N HIS A 137 -6.97 14.70 -6.63
CA HIS A 137 -7.07 15.05 -8.06
C HIS A 137 -5.84 15.89 -8.48
N PRO A 138 -5.32 15.73 -9.71
CA PRO A 138 -4.10 16.43 -10.15
C PRO A 138 -4.27 17.94 -10.30
N TRP A 139 -5.51 18.41 -10.50
CA TRP A 139 -5.83 19.80 -10.86
C TRP A 139 -6.62 20.55 -9.78
N MET A 140 -6.73 20.00 -8.57
CA MET A 140 -7.43 20.65 -7.45
C MET A 140 -6.49 20.89 -6.27
N SER A 141 -5.45 21.70 -6.48
CA SER A 141 -4.63 22.27 -5.42
C SER A 141 -4.60 23.80 -5.51
N SER A 142 -5.75 24.46 -5.28
CA SER A 142 -5.88 25.79 -4.62
C SER A 142 -7.28 26.41 -4.83
N GLN A 143 -8.36 25.75 -4.42
CA GLN A 143 -9.57 26.50 -4.06
C GLN A 143 -9.86 26.22 -2.59
N GLY A 144 -9.71 27.29 -1.81
CA GLY A 144 -9.54 27.28 -0.37
C GLY A 144 -10.71 26.70 0.40
N GLN A 145 -10.41 26.32 1.63
CA GLN A 145 -11.36 26.44 2.70
C GLN A 145 -11.92 27.87 2.73
N ILE A 146 -13.23 27.99 2.55
CA ILE A 146 -14.12 28.94 3.21
C ILE A 146 -15.44 28.21 3.45
#